data_AF-A0A1Q7LAJ7-F1
#
_entry.id   AF-A0A1Q7LAJ7-F1
#
_cell.length_a   1.000
_cell.length_b   1.000
_cell.length_c   1.000
_cell.angle_alpha   90.00
_cell.angle_beta   90.00
_cell.angle_gamma   90.00
#
_symmetry.space_group_name_H-M   'P 1'
#
loop_
_entity.id
_entity.type
_entity.pdbx_description
1 polymer ?
#
loop_
_entity_poly.entity_id
_entity_poly.type
_entity_poly.pdbx_seq_one_letter_code
_entity_poly.pdbx_strand_id
1 'polypeptide(L)' 'MRVREGSPVVTSSTEVAEDMASGEYEVDETDLPLKQIYQCDASDLTKLCIRDLKAGETNGAPESKPSTR' A
#
# COMPACT_ATOMS: atom_id res chain seq x y z
N MET A 1 9.18 -14.90 8.06
CA MET A 1 9.91 -15.48 6.90
C MET A 1 10.85 -14.43 6.34
N ARG A 2 12.01 -14.80 5.78
CA ARG A 2 12.92 -13.86 5.09
C ARG A 2 12.95 -14.21 3.61
N VAL A 3 12.84 -13.20 2.76
CA VAL A 3 12.94 -13.34 1.31
C VAL A 3 14.32 -13.90 0.94
N ARG A 4 14.36 -14.84 0.00
CA ARG A 4 15.63 -15.37 -0.50
C ARG A 4 16.32 -14.32 -1.35
N GLU A 5 17.63 -14.17 -1.15
CA GLU A 5 18.45 -13.32 -2.00
C GLU A 5 18.29 -13.73 -3.47
N GLY A 6 18.01 -12.75 -4.35
CA GLY A 6 17.73 -12.99 -5.77
C GLY A 6 16.28 -13.37 -6.13
N SER A 7 15.36 -13.42 -5.15
CA SER A 7 13.93 -13.64 -5.42
C SER A 7 13.33 -12.44 -6.18
N PRO A 8 12.54 -12.67 -7.26
CA PRO A 8 11.76 -11.60 -7.89
C PRO A 8 10.60 -11.12 -7.01
N VAL A 9 10.23 -11.93 -6.00
CA VAL A 9 9.21 -11.62 -5.00
C VAL A 9 9.91 -11.03 -3.79
N VAL A 10 9.67 -9.74 -3.50
CA VAL A 10 10.27 -8.97 -2.39
C VAL A 10 9.47 -9.10 -1.09
N THR A 11 8.43 -9.92 -1.10
CA THR A 11 7.53 -10.19 0.02
C THR A 11 7.63 -11.68 0.42
N SER A 12 6.96 -12.05 1.51
CA SER A 12 7.01 -13.41 2.07
C SER A 12 6.38 -14.48 1.17
N SER A 13 5.49 -14.12 0.25
CA SER A 13 4.87 -15.03 -0.73
C SER A 13 4.35 -14.29 -1.96
N THR A 14 3.97 -15.04 -3.00
CA THR A 14 3.35 -14.48 -4.20
C THR A 14 2.01 -13.84 -3.92
N GLU A 15 1.18 -14.43 -3.06
CA GLU A 15 -0.12 -13.86 -2.71
C GLU A 15 0.05 -12.48 -2.03
N VAL A 16 0.99 -12.37 -1.08
CA VAL A 16 1.27 -11.09 -0.42
C VAL A 16 1.79 -10.04 -1.41
N ALA A 17 2.60 -10.45 -2.39
CA ALA A 17 3.04 -9.53 -3.45
C ALA A 17 1.88 -9.07 -4.33
N GLU A 18 0.96 -9.98 -4.67
CA GLU A 18 -0.23 -9.67 -5.46
C GLU A 18 -1.15 -8.71 -4.71
N ASP A 19 -1.45 -8.96 -3.43
CA ASP A 19 -2.27 -8.08 -2.59
C ASP A 19 -1.66 -6.68 -2.45
N MET A 20 -0.33 -6.60 -2.27
CA MET A 20 0.37 -5.30 -2.23
C MET A 20 0.27 -4.55 -3.56
N ALA A 21 0.35 -5.27 -4.68
CA ALA A 21 0.27 -4.69 -6.01
C ALA A 21 -1.16 -4.30 -6.42
N SER A 22 -2.17 -5.07 -6.00
CA SER A 22 -3.59 -4.80 -6.26
C SER A 22 -4.15 -3.68 -5.37
N GLY A 23 -3.49 -3.41 -4.23
CA GLY A 23 -4.00 -2.45 -3.24
C GLY A 23 -5.01 -3.09 -2.29
N GLU A 24 -4.75 -4.34 -1.90
CA GLU A 24 -5.60 -5.13 -0.99
C GLU A 24 -4.82 -5.60 0.24
N TYR A 25 -3.57 -5.15 0.41
CA TYR A 25 -2.72 -5.51 1.52
C TYR A 25 -3.01 -4.67 2.77
N GLU A 26 -3.33 -5.34 3.88
CA GLU A 26 -3.42 -4.72 5.21
C GLU A 26 -2.03 -4.66 5.85
N VAL A 27 -1.63 -3.45 6.27
CA VAL A 27 -0.32 -3.21 6.88
C VAL A 27 -0.25 -3.83 8.26
N ASP A 28 0.78 -4.63 8.52
CA ASP A 28 1.05 -5.26 9.80
C ASP A 28 1.90 -4.34 10.70
N GLU A 29 1.78 -4.48 12.03
CA GLU A 29 2.56 -3.69 12.98
C GLU A 29 4.07 -3.98 12.93
N THR A 30 4.46 -5.15 12.42
CA THR A 30 5.86 -5.58 12.27
C THR A 30 6.47 -5.18 10.93
N ASP A 31 5.68 -4.60 10.03
CA ASP A 31 6.19 -4.12 8.74
C ASP A 31 7.18 -2.97 8.93
N LEU A 32 8.13 -2.90 8.00
CA LEU A 32 8.93 -1.68 7.85
C LEU A 32 8.01 -0.53 7.41
N PRO A 33 8.38 0.74 7.65
CA PRO A 33 7.55 1.87 7.26
C PRO A 33 7.13 1.82 5.78
N LEU A 34 5.83 1.61 5.54
CA LEU A 34 5.23 1.57 4.21
C LEU A 34 4.65 2.92 3.84
N LYS A 35 4.74 3.27 2.56
CA LYS A 35 4.20 4.51 1.99
C LYS A 35 3.29 4.19 0.81
N GLN A 36 2.21 4.94 0.69
CA GLN A 36 1.31 4.87 -0.46
C GLN A 36 1.52 6.07 -1.37
N ILE A 37 1.73 5.80 -2.65
CA ILE A 37 1.67 6.79 -3.73
C ILE A 37 0.25 6.76 -4.30
N TYR A 38 -0.38 7.92 -4.45
CA TYR A 38 -1.78 8.00 -4.91
C TYR A 38 -2.03 9.29 -5.70
N GLN A 39 -3.07 9.26 -6.54
CA GLN A 39 -3.55 10.44 -7.28
C GLN A 39 -4.40 11.30 -6.35
N CYS A 40 -3.81 12.39 -5.85
CA CYS A 40 -4.45 13.29 -4.89
C CYS A 40 -5.23 14.43 -5.55
N ASP A 41 -4.98 14.70 -6.83
CA ASP A 41 -5.66 15.75 -7.59
C ASP A 41 -6.57 15.12 -8.65
N ALA A 42 -7.87 15.10 -8.40
CA ALA A 42 -8.84 14.54 -9.34
C ALA A 42 -8.92 15.35 -10.66
N SER A 43 -8.43 16.59 -10.68
CA SER A 43 -8.37 17.43 -11.88
C SER A 43 -7.07 17.27 -12.68
N ASP A 44 -6.03 16.66 -12.08
CA ASP A 44 -4.74 16.38 -12.71
C ASP A 44 -4.19 15.03 -12.24
N LEU A 45 -4.50 13.97 -13.00
CA LEU A 45 -4.10 12.59 -12.69
C LEU A 45 -2.59 12.33 -12.83
N THR A 46 -1.82 13.31 -13.33
CA THR A 46 -0.35 13.22 -13.38
C THR A 46 0.29 13.63 -12.05
N LYS A 47 -0.45 14.33 -11.17
CA LYS A 47 0.00 14.65 -9.83
C LYS A 47 -0.18 13.47 -8.89
N LEU A 48 0.94 13.03 -8.34
CA LEU A 48 1.00 11.98 -7.34
C LEU A 48 1.41 12.56 -5.99
N CYS A 49 0.71 12.17 -4.95
CA CYS A 49 1.08 12.43 -3.56
C CYS A 49 1.63 11.15 -2.94
N ILE A 50 2.39 11.31 -1.85
CA ILE A 50 2.90 10.20 -1.04
C ILE A 50 2.53 10.44 0.42
N ARG A 51 2.08 9.39 1.11
CA ARG A 51 1.79 9.40 2.55
C ARG A 51 2.30 8.13 3.22
N ASP A 52 2.46 8.18 4.53
CA ASP A 52 2.69 6.99 5.34
C ASP A 52 1.41 6.16 5.46
N LEU A 53 1.58 4.83 5.50
CA LEU A 53 0.55 3.88 5.91
C LEU A 53 0.78 3.48 7.36
N LYS A 54 -0.31 3.27 8.10
CA LYS A 54 -0.28 2.79 9.49
C LYS A 54 -0.69 1.33 9.55
N ALA A 55 -0.26 0.65 10.60
CA ALA A 55 -0.75 -0.70 10.89
C ALA A 55 -2.29 -0.74 10.94
N GLY A 56 -2.87 -1.75 10.32
CA GLY A 56 -4.32 -1.92 10.13
C GLY A 56 -4.93 -1.10 9.00
N GLU A 57 -4.17 -0.27 8.28
CA GLU A 57 -4.64 0.36 7.04
C GLU A 57 -4.43 -0.59 5.85
N THR A 58 -5.42 -0.68 4.96
CA THR A 58 -5.26 -1.33 3.65
C THR A 58 -4.65 -0.35 2.66
N ASN A 59 -3.57 -0.74 1.98
CA ASN A 59 -3.00 0.07 0.90
C ASN A 59 -3.98 0.14 -0.28
N GLY A 60 -3.84 1.12 -1.19
CA GLY A 60 -4.68 1.20 -2.39
C GLY A 60 -6.13 1.64 -2.17
N ALA A 61 -6.68 1.46 -0.97
CA ALA A 61 -7.92 2.11 -0.58
C ALA A 61 -7.75 3.64 -0.68
N PRO A 62 -8.68 4.37 -1.31
CA PRO A 62 -8.74 5.81 -1.10
C PRO A 62 -8.91 6.03 0.40
N GLU A 63 -8.15 6.96 0.99
CA GLU A 63 -8.36 7.38 2.38
C GLU A 63 -9.86 7.46 2.60
N SER A 64 -10.37 6.70 3.57
CA SER A 64 -11.79 6.65 3.87
C SER A 64 -12.27 8.09 3.97
N LYS A 65 -12.97 8.57 2.93
CA LYS A 65 -13.55 9.91 2.97
C LYS A 65 -14.38 9.93 4.24
N PRO A 66 -14.20 10.87 5.17
CA PRO A 66 -15.16 11.01 6.25
C PRO A 66 -16.50 11.22 5.56
N SER A 67 -17.40 10.25 5.75
CA SER A 67 -18.77 10.27 5.25
C SER A 67 -19.37 11.60 5.68
N THR A 68 -19.44 12.53 4.74
CA THR A 68 -20.08 13.82 4.99
C THR A 68 -21.56 13.55 4.90
N ARG A 69 -22.20 13.55 6.07
CA ARG A 69 -23.64 13.48 6.23
C ARG A 69 -24.28 14.81 5.85
#